data_AF-A0A7S1TU12-F1
#
_entry.id   AF-A0A7S1TU12-F1
#
_cell.length_a   1.000
_cell.length_b   1.000
_cell.length_c   1.000
_cell.angle_alpha   90.00
_cell.angle_beta   90.00
_cell.angle_gamma   90.00
#
_symmetry.space_group_name_H-M   'P 1'
#
loop_
_entity.id
_entity.type
_entity.pdbx_description
1 polymer ?
#
loop_
_entity_poly.entity_id
_entity_poly.type
_entity_poly.pdbx_seq_one_letter_code
_entity_poly.pdbx_strand_id
1 'polypeptide(L)'
;MYRNVRVTRDGAKHILPCTPLAVVKTVDRLGLYDRDLPVGDQLRGVTATVVNRSEVVGRPLAALLANDGAEVYSVDIDSIYVMRRGIMAEAAHSVEEAVRRSDIVVLGVPSPNYKMNPEWIKDGAVVVNVASHKNVDEAALDPSVKYVPLVGKVTVAMLERNVLRLHDAQLDKRRREKALEAAKYVGAAAAVLLVGFLALRR
;
A
#
# COMPACT_ATOMS: atom_id res chain seq x y z
N MET A 1 5.02 7.38 -13.56
CA MET A 1 4.10 7.55 -12.42
C MET A 1 3.54 6.19 -12.03
N TYR A 2 3.63 5.78 -10.75
CA TYR A 2 3.11 4.48 -10.29
C TYR A 2 1.58 4.43 -10.52
N ARG A 3 1.13 3.60 -11.47
CA ARG A 3 -0.30 3.42 -11.75
C ARG A 3 -0.83 2.34 -10.83
N ASN A 4 -1.72 2.71 -9.91
CA ASN A 4 -2.37 1.77 -9.00
C ASN A 4 -3.53 1.04 -9.70
N VAL A 5 -3.19 0.23 -10.69
CA VAL A 5 -4.11 -0.70 -11.32
C VAL A 5 -4.23 -1.91 -10.40
N ARG A 6 -5.32 -2.00 -9.64
CA ARG A 6 -5.55 -3.09 -8.66
C ARG A 6 -6.14 -4.36 -9.28
N VAL A 7 -6.68 -4.24 -10.49
CA VAL A 7 -7.33 -5.33 -11.22
C VAL A 7 -6.87 -5.31 -12.68
N THR A 8 -6.47 -6.46 -13.20
CA THR A 8 -6.14 -6.64 -14.62
C THR A 8 -7.40 -6.48 -15.47
N ARG A 9 -7.23 -6.27 -16.79
CA ARG A 9 -8.38 -6.26 -17.73
C ARG A 9 -9.23 -7.52 -17.64
N ASP A 10 -8.62 -8.65 -17.27
CA ASP A 10 -9.29 -9.95 -17.15
C ASP A 10 -9.90 -10.19 -15.76
N GLY A 11 -9.99 -9.15 -14.92
CA GLY A 11 -10.63 -9.20 -13.61
C GLY A 11 -9.81 -9.92 -12.53
N ALA A 12 -8.50 -10.10 -12.71
CA ALA A 12 -7.61 -10.69 -11.70
C ALA A 12 -6.98 -9.57 -10.85
N LYS A 13 -6.85 -9.77 -9.54
CA LYS A 13 -6.22 -8.77 -8.66
C LYS A 13 -4.70 -8.74 -8.91
N HIS A 14 -4.12 -7.56 -9.06
CA HIS A 14 -2.67 -7.42 -9.18
C HIS A 14 -1.95 -7.81 -7.87
N ILE A 15 -0.73 -8.32 -8.02
CA ILE A 15 0.22 -8.41 -6.91
C ILE A 15 0.78 -7.02 -6.60
N LEU A 16 1.00 -6.75 -5.32
CA LEU A 16 1.53 -5.48 -4.83
C LEU A 16 2.90 -5.71 -4.19
N PRO A 17 3.80 -4.71 -4.21
CA PRO A 17 5.09 -4.81 -3.52
C PRO A 17 4.88 -5.16 -2.03
N CYS A 18 5.61 -6.18 -1.54
CA CYS A 18 5.34 -6.78 -0.23
C CYS A 18 5.51 -5.79 0.93
N THR A 19 6.59 -4.99 0.94
CA THR A 19 6.85 -4.04 2.03
C THR A 19 5.84 -2.89 2.07
N PRO A 20 5.53 -2.18 0.96
CA PRO A 20 4.43 -1.21 0.92
C PRO A 20 3.09 -1.81 1.37
N LEU A 21 2.76 -3.02 0.90
CA LEU A 21 1.53 -3.68 1.30
C LEU A 21 1.52 -4.05 2.79
N ALA A 22 2.67 -4.44 3.35
CA ALA A 22 2.81 -4.76 4.76
C ALA A 22 2.52 -3.53 5.63
N VAL A 23 3.03 -2.35 5.25
CA VAL A 23 2.72 -1.09 5.94
C VAL A 23 1.22 -0.80 5.88
N VAL A 24 0.62 -0.85 4.68
CA VAL A 24 -0.84 -0.66 4.51
C VAL A 24 -1.64 -1.60 5.41
N LYS A 25 -1.28 -2.89 5.46
CA LYS A 25 -1.97 -3.88 6.30
C LYS A 25 -1.76 -3.65 7.79
N THR A 26 -0.59 -3.13 8.17
CA THR A 26 -0.29 -2.77 9.56
C THR A 26 -1.16 -1.59 9.99
N VAL A 27 -1.23 -0.53 9.18
CA VAL A 27 -2.05 0.67 9.43
C VAL A 27 -3.54 0.32 9.50
N ASP A 28 -4.05 -0.48 8.57
CA ASP A 28 -5.41 -1.04 8.58
C ASP A 28 -5.70 -1.77 9.90
N ARG A 29 -4.78 -2.63 10.34
CA ARG A 29 -4.96 -3.39 11.59
C ARG A 29 -4.92 -2.52 12.86
N LEU A 30 -4.26 -1.36 12.81
CA LEU A 30 -4.16 -0.40 13.91
C LEU A 30 -5.36 0.56 14.00
N GLY A 31 -6.32 0.45 13.07
CA GLY A 31 -7.62 1.12 13.14
C GLY A 31 -7.71 2.47 12.44
N LEU A 32 -6.76 2.79 11.55
CA LEU A 32 -6.74 4.05 10.80
C LEU A 32 -7.60 4.01 9.52
N TYR A 33 -7.93 2.80 9.04
CA TYR A 33 -8.82 2.62 7.89
C TYR A 33 -10.28 2.65 8.33
N ASP A 34 -11.03 3.63 7.84
CA ASP A 34 -12.48 3.70 7.99
C ASP A 34 -13.13 2.64 7.09
N ARG A 35 -13.87 1.71 7.71
CA ARG A 35 -14.52 0.59 7.03
C ARG A 35 -15.92 0.91 6.54
N ASP A 36 -16.48 2.03 6.96
CA ASP A 36 -17.77 2.53 6.47
C ASP A 36 -17.60 3.23 5.11
N LEU A 37 -16.37 3.57 4.74
CA LEU A 37 -16.04 4.18 3.46
C LEU A 37 -15.81 3.14 2.35
N PRO A 38 -16.14 3.50 1.08
CA PRO A 38 -15.83 2.64 -0.07
C PRO A 38 -14.35 2.31 -0.17
N VAL A 39 -14.05 1.14 -0.76
CA VAL A 39 -12.67 0.74 -1.06
C VAL A 39 -12.01 1.80 -1.96
N GLY A 40 -10.85 2.32 -1.53
CA GLY A 40 -10.15 3.44 -2.18
C GLY A 40 -10.34 4.79 -1.49
N ASP A 41 -11.27 4.87 -0.52
CA ASP A 41 -11.57 6.10 0.25
C ASP A 41 -11.38 5.93 1.75
N GLN A 42 -10.91 4.76 2.20
CA GLN A 42 -10.85 4.36 3.60
C GLN A 42 -9.86 5.17 4.45
N LEU A 43 -8.96 5.92 3.82
CA LEU A 43 -8.06 6.87 4.47
C LEU A 43 -8.43 8.33 4.16
N ARG A 44 -9.66 8.60 3.74
CA ARG A 44 -10.09 9.97 3.46
C ARG A 44 -10.01 10.82 4.72
N GLY A 45 -9.34 11.97 4.60
CA GLY A 45 -9.08 12.87 5.73
C GLY A 45 -7.88 12.49 6.59
N VAL A 46 -7.22 11.36 6.30
CA VAL A 46 -5.98 10.94 6.96
C VAL A 46 -4.78 11.55 6.24
N THR A 47 -3.85 12.10 7.01
CA THR A 47 -2.59 12.64 6.48
C THR A 47 -1.44 11.70 6.82
N ALA A 48 -0.56 11.44 5.85
CA ALA A 48 0.59 10.57 6.02
C ALA A 48 1.88 11.26 5.57
N THR A 49 2.99 11.02 6.28
CA THR A 49 4.34 11.37 5.84
C THR A 49 5.15 10.10 5.63
N VAL A 50 5.73 9.94 4.45
CA VAL A 50 6.64 8.84 4.11
C VAL A 50 8.04 9.42 3.92
N VAL A 51 8.90 9.18 4.91
CA VAL A 51 10.31 9.57 4.89
C VAL A 51 11.14 8.50 4.20
N ASN A 52 10.95 8.42 2.89
CA ASN A 52 11.68 7.63 1.91
C ASN A 52 10.96 7.81 0.55
N ARG A 53 11.70 8.09 -0.54
CA ARG A 53 11.14 8.12 -1.91
C ARG A 53 11.83 7.16 -2.88
N SER A 54 12.41 6.08 -2.37
CA SER A 54 12.94 4.98 -3.19
C SER A 54 11.87 4.32 -4.06
N GLU A 55 12.29 3.77 -5.19
CA GLU A 55 11.41 3.00 -6.08
C GLU A 55 10.95 1.66 -5.48
N VAL A 56 11.70 1.14 -4.51
CA VAL A 56 11.43 -0.18 -3.89
C VAL A 56 10.32 -0.10 -2.83
N VAL A 57 10.32 0.97 -2.02
CA VAL A 57 9.39 1.08 -0.88
C VAL A 57 8.66 2.41 -0.85
N GLY A 58 9.40 3.52 -0.87
CA GLY A 58 8.85 4.86 -0.59
C GLY A 58 7.76 5.29 -1.56
N ARG A 59 8.09 5.38 -2.86
CA ARG A 59 7.15 5.77 -3.92
C ARG A 59 5.94 4.85 -4.05
N PRO A 60 6.10 3.50 -4.11
CA PRO A 60 4.93 2.63 -4.19
C PRO A 60 4.04 2.73 -2.94
N LEU A 61 4.62 2.91 -1.75
CA LEU A 61 3.85 3.09 -0.52
C LEU A 61 3.05 4.39 -0.52
N ALA A 62 3.70 5.52 -0.85
CA ALA A 62 3.03 6.81 -0.93
C ALA A 62 1.87 6.78 -1.94
N ALA A 63 2.08 6.13 -3.09
CA ALA A 63 1.01 5.92 -4.06
C ALA A 63 -0.13 5.03 -3.54
N LEU A 64 0.16 3.95 -2.81
CA LEU A 64 -0.89 3.08 -2.25
C LEU A 64 -1.78 3.84 -1.25
N LEU A 65 -1.17 4.58 -0.31
CA LEU A 65 -1.89 5.36 0.69
C LEU A 65 -2.70 6.50 0.04
N ALA A 66 -2.12 7.23 -0.91
CA ALA A 66 -2.80 8.33 -1.60
C ALA A 66 -4.01 7.86 -2.42
N ASN A 67 -3.97 6.61 -2.90
CA ASN A 67 -5.08 5.99 -3.61
C ASN A 67 -6.10 5.29 -2.71
N ASP A 68 -5.79 5.13 -1.42
CA ASP A 68 -6.76 4.74 -0.39
C ASP A 68 -7.46 5.97 0.21
N GLY A 69 -7.13 7.18 -0.25
CA GLY A 69 -7.81 8.42 0.11
C GLY A 69 -6.97 9.38 0.97
N ALA A 70 -5.76 8.96 1.38
CA ALA A 70 -4.89 9.80 2.19
C ALA A 70 -4.29 10.97 1.41
N GLU A 71 -3.93 12.02 2.13
CA GLU A 71 -2.95 13.01 1.67
C GLU A 71 -1.56 12.56 2.12
N VAL A 72 -0.61 12.44 1.18
CA VAL A 72 0.71 11.87 1.50
C VAL A 72 1.83 12.84 1.17
N TYR A 73 2.60 13.24 2.17
CA TYR A 73 3.89 13.88 2.02
C TYR A 73 4.96 12.82 1.71
N SER A 74 5.40 12.75 0.47
CA SER A 74 6.51 11.92 0.02
C SER A 74 7.82 12.70 0.14
N VAL A 75 8.58 12.39 1.19
CA VAL A 75 9.82 13.07 1.54
C VAL A 75 11.02 12.31 0.96
N ASP A 76 11.93 13.07 0.38
CA ASP A 76 13.25 12.65 -0.06
C ASP A 76 14.31 13.62 0.48
N ILE A 77 15.59 13.37 0.18
CA ILE A 77 16.71 14.16 0.70
C ILE A 77 16.56 15.66 0.36
N ASP A 78 16.19 15.96 -0.89
CA ASP A 78 16.23 17.34 -1.42
C ASP A 78 14.85 17.97 -1.66
N SER A 79 13.76 17.21 -1.50
CA SER A 79 12.42 17.70 -1.88
C SER A 79 11.28 16.92 -1.24
N ILE A 80 10.14 17.59 -1.08
CA ILE A 80 8.89 17.01 -0.60
C ILE A 80 7.82 17.16 -1.69
N TYR A 81 7.09 16.08 -1.92
CA TYR A 81 5.94 16.09 -2.82
C TYR A 81 4.68 15.72 -2.05
N VAL A 82 3.57 16.39 -2.35
CA VAL A 82 2.25 16.02 -1.85
C VAL A 82 1.56 15.16 -2.91
N MET A 83 1.16 13.96 -2.50
CA MET A 83 0.42 13.01 -3.32
C MET A 83 -1.03 12.90 -2.86
N ARG A 84 -1.97 13.08 -3.79
CA ARG A 84 -3.41 12.90 -3.57
C ARG A 84 -4.02 12.20 -4.80
N ARG A 85 -4.57 10.98 -4.63
CA ARG A 85 -5.26 10.23 -5.70
C ARG A 85 -4.59 10.27 -7.09
N GLY A 86 -3.29 10.02 -7.14
CA GLY A 86 -2.53 9.98 -8.40
C GLY A 86 -2.13 11.35 -8.96
N ILE A 87 -2.42 12.45 -8.27
CA ILE A 87 -1.79 13.76 -8.48
C ILE A 87 -0.58 13.83 -7.56
N MET A 88 0.53 14.34 -8.09
CA MET A 88 1.77 14.54 -7.35
C MET A 88 2.28 15.93 -7.68
N ALA A 89 2.39 16.80 -6.69
CA ALA A 89 2.90 18.15 -6.83
C ALA A 89 4.04 18.36 -5.83
N GLU A 90 5.10 19.03 -6.28
CA GLU A 90 6.15 19.48 -5.37
C GLU A 90 5.56 20.50 -4.39
N ALA A 91 5.99 20.44 -3.13
CA ALA A 91 5.48 21.31 -2.09
C ALA A 91 6.63 21.91 -1.28
N ALA A 92 6.52 23.20 -1.00
CA ALA A 92 7.47 23.95 -0.18
C ALA A 92 7.18 23.77 1.32
N HIS A 93 7.12 22.51 1.78
CA HIS A 93 6.99 22.17 3.19
C HIS A 93 8.34 21.75 3.76
N SER A 94 8.53 21.98 5.06
CA SER A 94 9.60 21.33 5.81
C SER A 94 9.19 19.91 6.21
N VAL A 95 10.17 19.05 6.51
CA VAL A 95 9.89 17.70 7.04
C VAL A 95 9.13 17.80 8.35
N GLU A 96 9.48 18.75 9.22
CA GLU A 96 8.78 18.99 10.49
C GLU A 96 7.30 19.32 10.27
N GLU A 97 6.99 20.25 9.36
CA GLU A 97 5.60 20.63 9.06
C GLU A 97 4.77 19.45 8.57
N ALA A 98 5.34 18.62 7.69
CA ALA A 98 4.69 17.43 7.17
C ALA A 98 4.41 16.41 8.29
N VAL A 99 5.42 16.13 9.13
CA VAL A 99 5.32 15.16 10.23
C VAL A 99 4.30 15.63 11.28
N ARG A 100 4.30 16.91 11.67
CA ARG A 100 3.34 17.47 12.64
C ARG A 100 1.89 17.39 12.20
N ARG A 101 1.63 17.39 10.89
CA ARG A 101 0.29 17.26 10.31
C ARG A 101 -0.16 15.80 10.17
N SER A 102 0.75 14.84 10.28
CA SER A 102 0.50 13.48 9.86
C SER A 102 -0.05 12.60 10.97
N ASP A 103 -1.11 11.86 10.66
CA ASP A 103 -1.65 10.78 11.49
C ASP A 103 -0.86 9.48 11.30
N ILE A 104 -0.16 9.35 10.15
CA ILE A 104 0.70 8.21 9.83
C ILE A 104 2.11 8.73 9.48
N VAL A 105 3.14 8.22 10.15
CA VAL A 105 4.54 8.54 9.82
C VAL A 105 5.28 7.26 9.50
N VAL A 106 5.82 7.15 8.29
CA VAL A 106 6.62 6.00 7.84
C VAL A 106 8.07 6.41 7.71
N LEU A 107 8.95 5.73 8.45
CA LEU A 107 10.37 6.00 8.49
C LEU A 107 11.14 4.89 7.76
N GLY A 108 11.84 5.24 6.69
CA GLY A 108 12.52 4.27 5.83
C GLY A 108 13.94 4.66 5.45
N VAL A 109 14.63 5.48 6.24
CA VAL A 109 15.96 5.96 5.91
C VAL A 109 17.01 4.89 6.26
N PRO A 110 17.77 4.35 5.29
CA PRO A 110 18.73 3.27 5.50
C PRO A 110 20.06 3.79 6.06
N SER A 111 20.01 4.64 7.09
CA SER A 111 21.19 5.23 7.71
C SER A 111 21.07 5.17 9.24
N PRO A 112 22.12 4.73 9.96
CA PRO A 112 22.13 4.77 11.42
C PRO A 112 22.14 6.20 11.97
N ASN A 113 22.68 7.15 11.20
CA ASN A 113 22.82 8.56 11.57
C ASN A 113 21.50 9.34 11.47
N TYR A 114 20.51 8.79 10.79
CA TYR A 114 19.20 9.41 10.71
C TYR A 114 18.37 9.12 11.96
N LYS A 115 17.82 10.19 12.55
CA LYS A 115 16.87 10.15 13.66
C LYS A 115 15.78 11.19 13.43
N MET A 116 14.54 10.73 13.41
CA MET A 116 13.34 11.56 13.45
C MET A 116 13.22 12.16 14.85
N ASN A 117 12.92 13.46 14.94
CA ASN A 117 12.62 14.10 16.21
C ASN A 117 11.24 13.64 16.71
N PRO A 118 11.15 12.97 17.88
CA PRO A 118 9.88 12.52 18.45
C PRO A 118 8.88 13.67 18.68
N GLU A 119 9.34 14.88 18.99
CA GLU A 119 8.48 16.04 19.27
C GLU A 119 7.70 16.54 18.04
N TRP A 120 8.08 16.11 16.84
CA TRP A 120 7.36 16.42 15.61
C TRP A 120 6.16 15.50 15.41
N ILE A 121 6.15 14.33 16.04
CA ILE A 121 5.13 13.31 15.83
C ILE A 121 3.88 13.70 16.63
N LYS A 122 2.74 13.75 15.95
CA LYS A 122 1.44 14.05 16.54
C LYS A 122 1.04 12.98 17.56
N ASP A 123 0.45 13.40 18.67
CA ASP A 123 -0.16 12.50 19.65
C ASP A 123 -1.20 11.58 19.00
N GLY A 124 -1.19 10.30 19.37
CA GLY A 124 -2.07 9.27 18.83
C GLY A 124 -1.72 8.80 17.42
N ALA A 125 -0.66 9.34 16.79
CA ALA A 125 -0.25 8.94 15.46
C ALA A 125 0.24 7.48 15.40
N VAL A 126 0.19 6.90 14.20
CA VAL A 126 0.80 5.61 13.88
C VAL A 126 2.17 5.85 13.27
N VAL A 127 3.21 5.31 13.91
CA VAL A 127 4.59 5.42 13.41
C VAL A 127 5.09 4.04 12.99
N VAL A 128 5.52 3.89 11.74
CA VAL A 128 5.99 2.62 11.20
C VAL A 128 7.42 2.76 10.71
N ASN A 129 8.34 2.02 11.34
CA ASN A 129 9.73 1.96 10.90
C ASN A 129 9.92 0.77 9.94
N VAL A 130 10.30 1.08 8.70
CA VAL A 130 10.59 0.11 7.63
C VAL A 130 12.09 -0.05 7.36
N ALA A 131 12.92 0.84 7.92
CA ALA A 131 14.37 0.74 7.82
C ALA A 131 14.94 -0.35 8.74
N SER A 132 16.10 -0.89 8.38
CA SER A 132 16.86 -1.82 9.23
C SER A 132 17.41 -1.16 10.49
N HIS A 133 17.55 0.18 10.48
CA HIS A 133 17.95 0.98 11.62
C HIS A 133 16.72 1.55 12.34
N LYS A 134 16.86 1.80 13.64
CA LYS A 134 15.87 2.57 14.38
C LYS A 134 15.94 4.03 13.93
N ASN A 135 14.95 4.50 13.17
CA ASN A 135 14.90 5.88 12.71
C ASN A 135 14.24 6.82 13.73
N VAL A 136 13.74 6.34 14.86
CA VAL A 136 13.18 7.17 15.95
C VAL A 136 13.55 6.55 17.29
N ASP A 137 13.66 7.38 18.33
CA ASP A 137 13.79 6.90 19.71
C ASP A 137 12.40 6.62 20.28
N GLU A 138 12.12 5.34 20.53
CA GLU A 138 10.84 4.85 21.04
C GLU A 138 10.55 5.33 22.46
N ALA A 139 11.59 5.49 23.30
CA ALA A 139 11.42 5.90 24.69
C ALA A 139 10.99 7.37 24.82
N ALA A 140 11.22 8.16 23.77
CA ALA A 140 10.88 9.58 23.70
C ALA A 140 9.57 9.86 22.96
N LEU A 141 8.88 8.83 22.47
CA LEU A 141 7.56 8.99 21.86
C LEU A 141 6.49 9.21 22.95
N ASP A 142 5.47 10.00 22.62
CA ASP A 142 4.29 10.12 23.47
C ASP A 142 3.61 8.75 23.67
N PRO A 143 3.13 8.40 24.88
CA PRO A 143 2.51 7.11 25.17
C PRO A 143 1.29 6.75 24.32
N SER A 144 0.63 7.74 23.71
CA SER A 144 -0.51 7.53 22.82
C SER A 144 -0.10 7.07 21.41
N VAL A 145 1.17 7.24 21.03
CA VAL A 145 1.69 6.87 19.72
C VAL A 145 1.74 5.35 19.56
N LYS A 146 1.15 4.86 18.46
CA LYS A 146 1.20 3.44 18.09
C LYS A 146 2.44 3.19 17.24
N TYR A 147 3.54 2.82 17.89
CA TYR A 147 4.80 2.56 17.20
C TYR A 147 4.96 1.09 16.75
N VAL A 148 5.39 0.91 15.50
CA VAL A 148 5.76 -0.38 14.92
C VAL A 148 7.24 -0.34 14.56
N PRO A 149 8.11 -1.00 15.34
CA PRO A 149 9.56 -0.87 15.18
C PRO A 149 10.11 -1.54 13.92
N LEU A 150 9.45 -2.59 13.45
CA LEU A 150 9.88 -3.40 12.30
C LEU A 150 8.67 -4.02 11.60
N VAL A 151 8.64 -3.97 10.26
CA VAL A 151 7.59 -4.60 9.44
C VAL A 151 8.01 -5.93 8.81
N GLY A 152 9.26 -6.38 9.01
CA GLY A 152 9.85 -7.52 8.29
C GLY A 152 9.00 -8.80 8.34
N LYS A 153 8.43 -9.16 9.50
CA LYS A 153 7.54 -10.34 9.63
C LYS A 153 6.27 -10.21 8.78
N VAL A 154 5.69 -9.01 8.73
CA VAL A 154 4.50 -8.73 7.92
C VAL A 154 4.86 -8.74 6.43
N THR A 155 6.05 -8.26 6.06
CA THR A 155 6.57 -8.35 4.68
C THR A 155 6.66 -9.80 4.21
N VAL A 156 7.16 -10.72 5.04
CA VAL A 156 7.21 -12.16 4.73
C VAL A 156 5.79 -12.72 4.53
N ALA A 157 4.84 -12.39 5.41
CA ALA A 157 3.45 -12.82 5.23
C ALA A 157 2.81 -12.26 3.94
N MET A 158 3.17 -11.02 3.55
CA MET A 158 2.70 -10.45 2.28
C MET A 158 3.32 -11.14 1.06
N LEU A 159 4.55 -11.64 1.16
CA LEU A 159 5.17 -12.47 0.14
C LEU A 159 4.39 -13.78 -0.04
N GLU A 160 4.11 -14.50 1.06
CA GLU A 160 3.31 -15.74 1.01
C GLU A 160 1.93 -15.50 0.39
N ARG A 161 1.23 -14.43 0.81
CA ARG A 161 -0.03 -14.00 0.20
C ARG A 161 0.11 -13.74 -1.30
N ASN A 162 1.18 -13.10 -1.74
CA ASN A 162 1.41 -12.81 -3.16
C ASN A 162 1.69 -14.09 -3.96
N VAL A 163 2.41 -15.07 -3.40
CA VAL A 163 2.64 -16.38 -4.01
C VAL A 163 1.31 -17.11 -4.24
N LEU A 164 0.45 -17.17 -3.22
CA LEU A 164 -0.87 -17.80 -3.35
C LEU A 164 -1.73 -17.10 -4.43
N ARG A 165 -1.71 -15.77 -4.46
CA ARG A 165 -2.42 -15.01 -5.51
C ARG A 165 -1.91 -15.29 -6.92
N LEU A 166 -0.60 -15.43 -7.08
CA LEU A 166 -0.01 -15.77 -8.37
C LEU A 166 -0.40 -17.17 -8.80
N HIS A 167 -0.37 -18.13 -7.87
CA HIS A 167 -0.80 -19.49 -8.12
C HIS A 167 -2.26 -19.55 -8.59
N ASP A 168 -3.17 -18.88 -7.87
CA ASP A 168 -4.59 -18.85 -8.22
C ASP A 168 -4.83 -18.18 -9.58
N ALA A 169 -4.13 -17.07 -9.85
CA ALA A 169 -4.21 -16.40 -11.15
C ALA A 169 -3.71 -17.29 -12.31
N GLN A 170 -2.68 -18.11 -12.08
CA GLN A 170 -2.21 -19.09 -13.06
C GLN A 170 -3.22 -20.21 -13.30
N LEU A 171 -3.87 -20.72 -12.24
CA LEU A 171 -4.92 -21.73 -12.38
C LEU A 171 -6.12 -21.20 -13.15
N ASP A 172 -6.57 -19.99 -12.84
CA ASP A 172 -7.67 -19.32 -13.54
C ASP A 172 -7.35 -19.10 -15.01
N LYS A 173 -6.11 -18.68 -15.33
CA LYS A 173 -5.66 -18.55 -16.71
C LYS A 173 -5.74 -19.89 -17.46
N ARG A 174 -5.19 -20.97 -16.89
CA ARG A 174 -5.25 -22.31 -17.51
C ARG A 174 -6.68 -22.81 -17.70
N ARG A 175 -7.57 -22.55 -16.75
CA ARG A 175 -8.99 -22.91 -16.85
C ARG A 175 -9.67 -22.16 -17.99
N ARG A 176 -9.41 -20.85 -18.13
CA ARG A 176 -9.94 -20.02 -19.22
C ARG A 176 -9.44 -20.49 -20.57
N GLU A 177 -8.15 -20.80 -20.70
CA GLU A 177 -7.58 -21.34 -21.93
C GLU A 177 -8.23 -22.67 -22.33
N LYS A 178 -8.41 -23.60 -21.37
CA LYS A 178 -9.11 -24.87 -21.62
C LYS A 178 -10.59 -24.67 -22.01
N ALA A 179 -11.28 -23.75 -21.35
CA ALA A 179 -12.68 -23.45 -21.67
C ALA A 179 -12.84 -22.83 -23.06
N LEU A 180 -11.96 -21.90 -23.43
CA LEU A 180 -11.91 -21.31 -24.76
C LEU A 180 -11.60 -22.37 -25.82
N GLU A 181 -10.68 -23.30 -25.54
CA GLU A 181 -10.37 -24.40 -26.45
C GLU A 181 -11.56 -25.35 -26.64
N ALA A 182 -12.20 -25.77 -25.54
CA ALA A 182 -13.39 -26.62 -25.59
C ALA A 182 -14.53 -25.93 -26.38
N ALA A 183 -14.73 -24.63 -26.18
CA ALA A 183 -15.75 -23.83 -26.86
C ALA A 183 -15.58 -23.79 -28.40
N LYS A 184 -14.36 -23.98 -28.93
CA LYS A 184 -14.14 -24.08 -30.39
C LYS A 184 -14.78 -25.33 -31.00
N TYR A 185 -14.97 -26.38 -30.21
CA TYR A 185 -15.49 -27.67 -30.65
C TYR A 185 -16.98 -27.86 -30.35
N VAL A 186 -17.65 -26.87 -29.74
CA VAL A 186 -19.09 -26.88 -29.47
C VAL A 186 -19.78 -25.78 -30.27
N GLY A 187 -20.95 -26.09 -30.87
CA GLY A 187 -21.70 -25.11 -31.67
C GLY A 187 -22.02 -23.83 -30.89
N ALA A 188 -22.16 -22.70 -31.60
CA ALA A 188 -22.19 -21.34 -31.04
C ALA A 188 -23.10 -21.16 -29.80
N ALA A 189 -24.26 -21.83 -29.75
CA ALA A 189 -25.18 -21.78 -28.61
C ALA A 189 -24.61 -22.41 -27.32
N ALA A 190 -23.87 -23.51 -27.44
CA ALA A 190 -23.25 -24.19 -26.30
C ALA A 190 -21.99 -23.45 -25.80
N ALA A 191 -21.27 -22.77 -26.69
CA ALA A 191 -20.14 -21.92 -26.32
C ALA A 191 -20.55 -20.74 -25.42
N VAL A 192 -21.69 -20.08 -25.74
CA VAL A 192 -22.23 -18.96 -24.94
C VAL A 192 -22.66 -19.41 -23.54
N LEU A 193 -23.32 -20.57 -23.43
CA LEU A 193 -23.71 -21.18 -22.15
C LEU A 193 -22.49 -21.59 -21.31
N LEU A 194 -21.45 -22.17 -21.93
CA LEU A 194 -20.25 -22.60 -21.23
C LEU A 194 -19.45 -21.41 -20.66
N VAL A 195 -19.29 -20.34 -21.46
CA VAL A 195 -18.58 -19.12 -21.05
C VAL A 195 -19.38 -18.34 -20.00
N GLY A 196 -20.71 -18.25 -20.14
CA GLY A 196 -21.58 -17.61 -19.16
C GLY A 196 -21.59 -18.32 -17.80
N PHE A 197 -21.63 -19.66 -17.80
CA PHE A 197 -21.64 -20.46 -16.57
C PHE A 197 -20.31 -20.39 -15.80
N LEU A 198 -19.18 -20.27 -16.52
CA LEU A 198 -17.86 -20.06 -15.92
C LEU A 198 -17.68 -18.65 -15.33
N ALA A 199 -18.35 -17.64 -15.87
CA ALA A 199 -18.30 -16.27 -15.36
C ALA A 199 -19.12 -16.08 -14.08
N LEU A 200 -20.19 -16.86 -13.88
CA LEU A 200 -21.13 -16.77 -12.75
C LEU A 200 -20.71 -17.51 -11.47
N ARG A 201 -19.64 -18.32 -11.50
CA ARG A 201 -19.11 -19.05 -10.33
C ARG A 201 -18.11 -18.25 -9.47
N ARG A 202 -18.12 -16.91 -9.57
CA ARG A 202 -17.31 -16.01 -8.73
C ARG A 202 -18.10 -15.50 -7.55
#